data_AF-A0A9D4C171-F1
#
_entry.id   AF-A0A9D4C171-F1
#
_cell.length_a   1.000
_cell.length_b   1.000
_cell.length_c   1.000
_cell.angle_alpha   90.00
_cell.angle_beta   90.00
_cell.angle_gamma   90.00
#
_symmetry.space_group_name_H-M   'P 1'
#
loop_
_entity.id
_entity.type
_entity.pdbx_description
1 polymer ?
#
loop_
_entity_poly.entity_id
_entity_poly.type
_entity_poly.pdbx_seq_one_letter_code
_entity_poly.pdbx_strand_id
1 'polypeptide(L)'
;MARFRNLATEADEEPQRAPLEQLQDRAISLMQKFISQNTSAAYETGVNTFSAFWDLNHTSKMQPVPEKVISWFIANCFKKGLATRTVKTYSAGINYWQQEHGHKSFAEEFRLSKV
;
A
#
# COMPACT_ATOMS: atom_id res chain seq x y z
N MET A 1 56.54 -20.48 27.52
CA MET A 1 56.18 -19.08 27.87
C MET A 1 56.54 -18.24 26.65
N ALA A 2 55.68 -17.62 25.85
CA ALA A 2 54.24 -17.32 25.90
C ALA A 2 53.63 -17.43 24.49
N ARG A 3 52.30 -17.61 24.45
CA ARG A 3 51.44 -17.78 23.26
C ARG A 3 51.18 -16.44 22.58
N PHE A 4 51.19 -16.42 21.24
CA PHE A 4 50.37 -15.50 20.45
C PHE A 4 49.54 -16.32 19.46
N ARG A 5 48.28 -16.58 19.84
CA ARG A 5 47.20 -16.91 18.91
C ARG A 5 46.89 -15.63 18.14
N ASN A 6 47.13 -15.59 16.83
CA ASN A 6 46.48 -14.61 15.97
C ASN A 6 45.16 -15.21 15.48
N LEU A 7 44.09 -14.62 16.03
CA LEU A 7 42.73 -14.64 15.52
C LEU A 7 42.73 -13.96 14.16
N ALA A 8 42.41 -14.71 13.11
CA ALA A 8 41.86 -14.17 11.87
C ALA A 8 40.56 -14.94 11.62
N THR A 9 39.63 -14.77 12.56
CA THR A 9 38.21 -14.98 12.33
C THR A 9 37.72 -13.68 11.72
N GLU A 10 37.23 -13.74 10.50
CA GLU A 10 36.12 -12.93 9.98
C GLU A 10 36.00 -13.35 8.52
N ALA A 11 35.29 -14.47 8.35
CA ALA A 11 34.72 -14.81 7.06
C ALA A 11 33.82 -13.64 6.67
N ASP A 12 34.06 -13.10 5.47
CA ASP A 12 33.17 -12.21 4.74
C ASP A 12 31.77 -12.84 4.70
N GLU A 13 30.92 -12.49 5.66
CA GLU A 13 29.48 -12.66 5.52
C GLU A 13 29.02 -11.60 4.51
N GLU A 14 29.02 -11.97 3.23
CA GLU A 14 28.28 -11.24 2.21
C GLU A 14 26.88 -10.92 2.76
N PRO A 15 26.45 -9.65 2.78
CA PRO A 15 25.13 -9.31 3.27
C PRO A 15 24.10 -9.98 2.37
N GLN A 16 23.50 -11.04 2.90
CA GLN A 16 22.47 -11.85 2.28
C GLN A 16 21.35 -10.91 1.82
N ARG A 17 21.32 -10.59 0.51
CA ARG A 17 20.30 -9.74 -0.09
C ARG A 17 18.98 -10.45 0.09
N ALA A 18 18.17 -9.98 1.04
CA ALA A 18 16.84 -10.52 1.27
C ALA A 18 16.07 -10.56 -0.06
N PRO A 19 15.38 -11.67 -0.37
CA PRO A 19 14.49 -11.77 -1.53
C PRO A 19 13.57 -10.55 -1.61
N LEU A 20 13.31 -10.06 -2.82
CA LEU A 20 12.52 -8.84 -3.06
C LEU A 20 11.17 -8.85 -2.32
N GLU A 21 10.54 -10.02 -2.23
CA GLU A 21 9.30 -10.26 -1.50
C GLU A 21 9.44 -10.02 0.01
N GLN A 22 10.52 -10.49 0.63
CA GLN A 22 10.78 -10.25 2.06
C GLN A 22 11.06 -8.77 2.37
N LEU A 23 11.68 -8.06 1.43
CA LEU A 23 11.86 -6.61 1.53
C LEU A 23 10.53 -5.86 1.41
N GLN A 24 9.64 -6.33 0.53
CA GLN A 24 8.30 -5.76 0.38
C GLN A 24 7.45 -5.98 1.63
N ASP A 25 7.42 -7.19 2.18
CA ASP A 25 6.71 -7.51 3.41
C ASP A 25 7.22 -6.69 4.61
N ARG A 26 8.54 -6.52 4.70
CA ARG A 26 9.17 -5.71 5.75
C ARG A 26 8.86 -4.23 5.57
N ALA A 27 8.82 -3.73 4.34
CA ALA A 27 8.43 -2.35 4.04
C ALA A 27 6.96 -2.10 4.39
N ILE A 28 6.05 -3.03 4.06
CA ILE A 28 4.63 -2.97 4.43
C ILE A 28 4.48 -2.94 5.96
N SER A 29 5.16 -3.84 6.68
CA SER A 29 5.12 -3.90 8.14
C SER A 29 5.68 -2.64 8.80
N LEU A 30 6.72 -2.03 8.23
CA LEU A 30 7.24 -0.75 8.71
C LEU A 30 6.28 0.40 8.41
N MET A 31 5.70 0.46 7.21
CA MET A 31 4.69 1.47 6.86
C MET A 31 3.50 1.43 7.82
N GLN A 32 3.00 0.24 8.16
CA GLN A 32 1.96 0.04 9.19
C GLN A 32 2.33 0.65 10.54
N LYS A 33 3.61 0.55 10.95
CA LYS A 33 4.10 1.11 12.22
C LYS A 33 4.30 2.62 12.21
N PHE A 34 4.46 3.24 11.03
CA PHE A 34 4.75 4.67 10.88
C PHE A 34 3.53 5.53 10.53
N ILE A 35 2.39 4.94 10.17
CA ILE A 35 1.15 5.68 9.95
C ILE A 35 0.59 6.16 11.30
N SER A 36 0.36 7.47 11.43
CA SER A 36 -0.28 8.01 12.63
C SER A 36 -1.71 7.45 12.79
N GLN A 37 -2.17 7.25 14.03
CA GLN A 37 -3.51 6.70 14.31
C GLN A 37 -4.62 7.45 13.55
N ASN A 38 -4.52 8.79 13.48
CA ASN A 38 -5.46 9.63 12.73
C ASN A 38 -5.46 9.34 11.22
N THR A 39 -4.29 9.04 10.65
CA THR A 39 -4.17 8.70 9.23
C THR A 39 -4.73 7.32 8.96
N SER A 40 -4.47 6.35 9.84
CA SER A 40 -5.03 5.00 9.76
C SER A 40 -6.55 5.02 9.79
N ALA A 41 -7.15 5.72 10.76
CA ALA A 41 -8.60 5.87 10.86
C ALA A 41 -9.22 6.54 9.62
N ALA A 42 -8.53 7.52 9.03
CA ALA A 42 -8.99 8.17 7.82
C ALA A 42 -8.90 7.26 6.57
N TYR A 43 -7.88 6.40 6.50
CA TYR A 43 -7.76 5.38 5.44
C TYR A 43 -8.85 4.32 5.56
N GLU A 44 -9.07 3.80 6.76
CA GLU A 44 -10.15 2.85 7.05
C GLU A 44 -11.51 3.42 6.68
N THR A 45 -11.77 4.69 7.02
CA THR A 45 -12.99 5.41 6.59
C THR A 45 -13.11 5.42 5.06
N GLY A 46 -12.02 5.69 4.35
CA GLY A 46 -12.00 5.68 2.88
C GLY A 46 -12.31 4.30 2.29
N VAL A 47 -11.68 3.26 2.81
CA VAL A 47 -11.90 1.86 2.39
C VAL A 47 -13.33 1.40 2.66
N ASN A 48 -13.89 1.74 3.81
CA ASN A 48 -15.27 1.42 4.15
C ASN A 48 -16.27 2.14 3.24
N THR A 49 -16.02 3.43 2.98
CA THR A 49 -16.86 4.22 2.06
C THR A 49 -16.80 3.67 0.64
N PHE A 50 -15.62 3.25 0.20
CA PHE A 50 -15.42 2.60 -1.08
C PHE A 50 -16.13 1.25 -1.16
N SER A 51 -16.01 0.42 -0.13
CA SER A 51 -16.66 -0.89 -0.06
C SER A 51 -18.17 -0.77 -0.14
N ALA A 52 -18.76 0.18 0.60
CA ALA A 52 -20.19 0.48 0.51
C ALA A 52 -20.60 0.97 -0.89
N PHE A 53 -19.79 1.83 -1.52
CA PHE A 53 -20.02 2.23 -2.91
C PHE A 53 -19.95 1.03 -3.86
N TRP A 54 -18.98 0.13 -3.68
CA TRP A 54 -18.83 -1.06 -4.49
C TRP A 54 -20.04 -1.97 -4.39
N ASP A 55 -20.46 -2.28 -3.16
CA ASP A 55 -21.60 -3.14 -2.85
C ASP A 55 -22.91 -2.63 -3.46
N LEU A 56 -23.07 -1.31 -3.53
CA LEU A 56 -24.26 -0.70 -4.11
C LEU A 56 -24.29 -0.71 -5.65
N ASN A 57 -23.12 -0.74 -6.30
CA ASN A 57 -23.01 -0.55 -7.75
C ASN A 57 -22.58 -1.80 -8.52
N HIS A 58 -22.10 -2.85 -7.83
CA HIS A 58 -21.55 -4.04 -8.46
C HIS A 58 -22.04 -5.31 -7.75
N THR A 59 -22.50 -6.28 -8.53
CA THR A 59 -23.02 -7.56 -8.03
C THR A 59 -21.92 -8.56 -7.65
N SER A 60 -20.66 -8.29 -8.02
CA SER A 60 -19.52 -9.16 -7.73
C SER A 60 -18.30 -8.34 -7.28
N LYS A 61 -17.68 -8.75 -6.17
CA LYS A 61 -16.40 -8.22 -5.71
C LYS A 61 -15.29 -8.96 -6.43
N MET A 62 -14.85 -8.42 -7.56
CA MET A 62 -13.65 -8.91 -8.24
C MET A 62 -12.42 -8.31 -7.56
N GLN A 63 -11.48 -9.18 -7.16
CA GLN A 63 -10.15 -8.79 -6.66
C GLN A 63 -9.10 -9.19 -7.72
N PRO A 64 -8.11 -8.33 -8.03
CA PRO A 64 -7.92 -6.97 -7.54
C PRO A 64 -9.02 -6.03 -8.04
N VAL A 65 -9.22 -4.91 -7.33
CA VAL A 65 -10.22 -3.89 -7.64
C VAL A 65 -9.89 -3.21 -8.98
N PRO A 66 -10.74 -3.33 -10.03
CA PRO A 66 -10.51 -2.62 -11.29
C PRO A 66 -10.37 -1.10 -11.13
N GLU A 67 -9.35 -0.51 -11.77
CA GLU A 67 -9.08 0.93 -11.75
C GLU A 67 -10.27 1.79 -12.18
N LYS A 68 -11.03 1.31 -13.17
CA LYS A 68 -12.21 1.99 -13.69
C LYS A 68 -13.23 2.26 -12.59
N VAL A 69 -13.37 1.34 -11.64
CA VAL A 69 -14.33 1.50 -10.56
C VAL A 69 -13.79 2.40 -9.46
N ILE A 70 -12.48 2.41 -9.22
CA ILE A 70 -11.83 3.43 -8.37
C ILE A 70 -12.05 4.83 -8.97
N SER A 71 -11.91 4.97 -10.29
CA SER A 71 -12.17 6.23 -11.00
C SER A 71 -13.63 6.67 -10.87
N TRP A 72 -14.59 5.74 -10.97
CA TRP A 72 -16.01 6.01 -10.75
C TRP A 72 -16.30 6.42 -9.31
N PHE A 73 -15.67 5.77 -8.33
CA PHE A 73 -15.78 6.16 -6.94
C PHE A 73 -15.28 7.60 -6.73
N ILE A 74 -14.10 7.94 -7.25
CA ILE A 74 -13.53 9.29 -7.18
C ILE A 74 -14.48 10.32 -7.80
N ALA A 75 -15.01 10.04 -8.99
CA ALA A 75 -15.99 10.91 -9.65
C ALA A 75 -17.27 11.07 -8.81
N ASN A 76 -17.77 9.99 -8.20
CA ASN A 76 -18.93 10.01 -7.31
C ASN A 76 -18.67 10.84 -6.04
N CYS A 77 -17.46 10.77 -5.46
CA CYS A 77 -17.08 11.61 -4.33
C CYS A 77 -17.14 13.10 -4.70
N PHE A 78 -16.58 13.49 -5.84
CA PHE A 78 -16.67 14.88 -6.30
C PHE A 78 -18.11 15.30 -6.61
N LYS A 79 -18.92 14.42 -7.22
CA LYS A 79 -20.34 14.67 -7.46
C LYS A 79 -21.13 14.89 -6.16
N LYS A 80 -20.73 14.23 -5.07
CA LYS A 80 -21.29 14.42 -3.72
C LYS A 80 -20.74 15.64 -2.98
N GLY A 81 -19.85 16.42 -3.59
CA GLY A 81 -19.29 17.64 -3.00
C GLY A 81 -18.17 17.40 -1.99
N LEU A 82 -17.52 16.22 -1.99
CA LEU A 82 -16.38 15.98 -1.10
C LEU A 82 -15.21 16.87 -1.52
N ALA A 83 -14.55 17.47 -0.53
CA ALA A 83 -13.34 18.27 -0.76
C ALA A 83 -12.21 17.41 -1.34
N THR A 84 -11.40 17.99 -2.23
CA THR A 84 -10.25 17.32 -2.87
C THR A 84 -9.31 16.66 -1.86
N ARG A 85 -9.09 17.27 -0.69
CA ARG A 85 -8.28 16.67 0.38
C ARG A 85 -8.87 15.33 0.85
N THR A 86 -10.16 15.28 1.10
CA THR A 86 -10.86 14.06 1.52
C THR A 86 -10.77 12.97 0.46
N VAL A 87 -11.01 13.32 -0.81
CA VAL A 87 -10.93 12.37 -1.94
C VAL A 87 -9.52 11.80 -2.08
N LYS A 88 -8.48 12.62 -1.91
CA LYS A 88 -7.08 12.16 -1.89
C LYS A 88 -6.81 11.19 -0.74
N THR A 89 -7.28 11.50 0.47
CA THR A 89 -7.13 10.60 1.63
C THR A 89 -7.81 9.26 1.40
N TYR A 90 -9.03 9.26 0.85
CA TYR A 90 -9.73 8.01 0.54
C TYR A 90 -9.02 7.21 -0.53
N SER A 91 -8.56 7.87 -1.60
CA SER A 91 -7.79 7.22 -2.67
C SER A 91 -6.50 6.60 -2.13
N ALA A 92 -5.79 7.31 -1.26
CA ALA A 92 -4.59 6.79 -0.61
C ALA A 92 -4.90 5.57 0.27
N GLY A 93 -6.00 5.61 1.05
CA GLY A 93 -6.43 4.47 1.85
C GLY A 93 -6.79 3.23 1.03
N ILE A 94 -7.48 3.41 -0.11
CA ILE A 94 -7.79 2.31 -1.03
C ILE A 94 -6.50 1.74 -1.64
N ASN A 95 -5.56 2.60 -2.02
CA ASN A 95 -4.29 2.16 -2.60
C ASN A 95 -3.45 1.39 -1.59
N TYR A 96 -3.41 1.90 -0.36
CA TYR A 96 -2.75 1.26 0.77
C TYR A 96 -3.36 -0.13 1.06
N TRP A 97 -4.69 -0.22 1.13
CA TRP A 97 -5.40 -1.48 1.32
C TRP A 97 -5.10 -2.49 0.20
N GLN A 98 -5.05 -2.06 -1.06
CA GLN A 98 -4.66 -2.94 -2.17
C GLN A 98 -3.22 -3.46 -2.03
N GLN A 99 -2.28 -2.59 -1.67
CA GLN A 99 -0.89 -2.98 -1.44
C GLN A 99 -0.75 -3.97 -0.27
N GLU A 100 -1.52 -3.81 0.82
CA GLU A 100 -1.54 -4.76 1.94
C GLU A 100 -2.04 -6.15 1.53
N HIS A 101 -2.88 -6.25 0.49
CA HIS A 101 -3.38 -7.53 -0.03
C HIS A 101 -2.53 -8.07 -1.20
N GLY A 102 -1.34 -7.51 -1.41
CA GLY A 102 -0.41 -7.94 -2.46
C GLY A 102 -0.83 -7.53 -3.87
N HIS A 103 -1.76 -6.58 -4.01
CA HIS A 103 -2.17 -6.04 -5.30
C HIS A 103 -1.30 -4.85 -5.71
N LYS A 104 -1.19 -4.62 -7.02
CA LYS A 104 -0.43 -3.49 -7.57
C LYS A 104 -1.06 -2.16 -7.15
N SER A 105 -0.20 -1.18 -6.97
CA SER A 105 -0.59 0.20 -6.73
C SER A 105 -1.28 0.76 -7.97
N PHE A 106 -2.55 1.16 -7.89
CA PHE A 106 -3.20 1.83 -9.02
C PHE A 106 -2.55 3.20 -9.30
N ALA A 107 -1.85 3.79 -8.32
CA ALA A 107 -1.07 5.01 -8.54
C ALA A 107 0.08 4.82 -9.56
N GLU A 108 0.56 3.59 -9.74
CA GLU A 108 1.58 3.27 -10.76
C GLU A 108 0.96 3.15 -12.16
N GLU A 109 -0.26 2.62 -12.25
CA GLU A 109 -1.00 2.45 -13.51
C GLU A 109 -1.53 3.79 -14.05
N PHE A 110 -1.94 4.73 -13.18
CA PHE A 110 -2.25 6.12 -13.57
C PHE A 110 -1.05 6.89 -14.15
N ARG A 111 0.20 6.48 -13.86
CA ARG A 111 1.39 7.08 -14.49
C ARG A 111 1.61 6.57 -15.92
N LEU A 112 1.11 5.38 -16.27
CA LEU A 112 1.31 4.74 -17.57
C LEU A 112 0.27 5.14 -18.62
N SER A 113 -0.85 5.77 -18.24
CA SER A 113 -1.85 6.30 -19.19
C SER A 113 -1.47 7.65 -19.82
N LYS A 114 -0.24 8.14 -19.57
CA LYS A 114 0.37 9.26 -20.29
C LYS A 114 1.47 8.75 -21.24
N VAL A 115 1.06 8.02 -22.29
CA VAL A 115 1.84 7.84 -23.52
C VAL A 115 0.89 7.97 -24.70
#